data_AF-A0A175VVI8-F1
#
_entry.id   AF-A0A175VVI8-F1
#
_cell.length_a   1.000
_cell.length_b   1.000
_cell.length_c   1.000
_cell.angle_alpha   90.00
_cell.angle_beta   90.00
_cell.angle_gamma   90.00
#
_symmetry.space_group_name_H-M   'P 1'
#
loop_
_entity.id
_entity.type
_entity.pdbx_description
1 polymer ?
#
loop_
_entity_poly.entity_id
_entity_poly.type
_entity_poly.pdbx_seq_one_letter_code
_entity_poly.pdbx_strand_id
1 'polypeptide(L)'
;MAALTTLAYRFSLEVWRAIAQLHPLRGPCNFASLRLKAKPLTEPLVLWTFTAVFSVIYSLAVHHVLLEGNPRIGSILLSATDTNYIVSVLSQFYATLVDRTIGATLDALRWALAARGSGPSFPNFVPLSGATDLFVVAIVMLASGLRSWSGVIRLLLPVGSLLFGSVLKFKADFERYFIPQSNAIPVYAGLMPIDTRVLSVVPTSYMCLYFAGWIPSLLGNPKYAIPVSIDGCSKNCTSVFLPGGLEIARKVRPIVNATILEGGVFNGAEAIRVNNAPGLLLRFDRQEKFPFDPGRDCSYYGEEVNDTIQICIADRNASIAVTVLLSVTRQNATTTYSRHDLQIRKVSFASSSLSEAGAPQPLNRTQFLPIWDKIFRMSGHPSESETDRIQVRSLLYSLAWLLRLYADVFPDDPFTPLTHLQNFLAIPLQFSTVCSQFANYTVGENPLFPVGAFAMSGDMLTTAET
;
A
#
# COMPACT_ATOMS: atom_id res chain seq x y z
N MET A 1 -5.26 5.87 -31.04
CA MET A 1 -4.76 7.19 -31.50
C MET A 1 -5.00 7.44 -32.99
N ALA A 2 -4.63 6.54 -33.90
CA ALA A 2 -4.78 6.76 -35.36
C ALA A 2 -6.22 7.10 -35.82
N ALA A 3 -7.25 6.50 -35.22
CA ALA A 3 -8.65 6.81 -35.55
C ALA A 3 -9.06 8.23 -35.11
N LEU A 4 -8.60 8.67 -33.94
CA LEU A 4 -8.87 10.02 -33.39
C LEU A 4 -8.15 11.11 -34.18
N THR A 5 -6.89 10.88 -34.58
CA THR A 5 -6.15 11.82 -35.43
C THR A 5 -6.78 11.94 -36.82
N THR A 6 -7.26 10.83 -37.40
CA THR A 6 -7.98 10.85 -38.68
C THR A 6 -9.30 11.63 -38.58
N LEU A 7 -10.04 11.47 -37.47
CA LEU A 7 -11.29 12.20 -37.21
C LEU A 7 -11.05 13.70 -37.01
N ALA A 8 -10.02 14.06 -36.23
CA ALA A 8 -9.62 15.45 -36.02
C ALA A 8 -9.14 16.12 -37.32
N TYR A 9 -8.39 15.39 -38.16
CA TYR A 9 -7.96 15.89 -39.48
C TYR A 9 -9.13 16.07 -40.43
N ARG A 10 -10.07 15.12 -40.52
CA ARG A 10 -11.28 15.29 -41.33
C ARG A 10 -12.12 16.47 -40.84
N PHE A 11 -12.23 16.64 -39.52
CA PHE A 11 -12.96 17.74 -38.92
C PHE A 11 -12.32 19.10 -39.23
N SER A 12 -11.00 19.25 -39.05
CA SER A 12 -10.30 20.49 -39.37
C SER A 12 -10.39 20.83 -40.86
N LEU A 13 -10.38 19.82 -41.73
CA LEU A 13 -10.52 19.98 -43.18
C LEU A 13 -11.94 20.40 -43.59
N GLU A 14 -12.98 19.85 -42.94
CA GLU A 14 -14.37 20.28 -43.15
C GLU A 14 -14.65 21.68 -42.60
N VAL A 15 -14.07 22.04 -41.46
CA VAL A 15 -14.11 23.42 -40.92
C VAL A 15 -13.42 24.37 -41.89
N TRP A 16 -12.23 24.04 -42.39
CA TRP A 16 -11.53 24.87 -43.39
C TRP A 16 -12.29 24.97 -44.70
N ARG A 17 -12.92 23.90 -45.19
CA ARG A 17 -13.79 23.94 -46.37
C ARG A 17 -15.02 24.82 -46.15
N ALA A 18 -15.66 24.72 -44.98
CA ALA A 18 -16.79 25.57 -44.63
C ALA A 18 -16.39 27.05 -44.55
N ILE A 19 -15.22 27.36 -43.99
CA ILE A 19 -14.66 28.71 -43.97
C ILE A 19 -14.31 29.18 -45.39
N ALA A 20 -13.69 28.33 -46.21
CA ALA A 20 -13.34 28.66 -47.60
C ALA A 20 -14.58 28.89 -48.48
N GLN A 21 -15.70 28.20 -48.22
CA GLN A 21 -16.97 28.41 -48.94
C GLN A 21 -17.66 29.73 -48.59
N LEU A 22 -17.29 30.40 -47.49
CA LEU A 22 -17.72 31.78 -47.22
C LEU A 22 -17.09 32.80 -48.19
N HIS A 23 -16.21 32.38 -49.10
CA HIS A 23 -15.59 33.20 -50.13
C HIS A 23 -16.25 33.02 -51.52
N PRO A 24 -17.32 33.76 -51.83
CA PRO A 24 -17.54 34.24 -53.19
C PRO A 24 -17.53 35.77 -53.18
N LEU A 25 -16.35 36.37 -53.08
CA LEU A 25 -16.19 37.81 -53.29
C LEU A 25 -15.91 38.08 -54.77
N ARG A 26 -16.93 37.92 -55.61
CA ARG A 26 -17.05 38.68 -56.85
C ARG A 26 -17.96 39.88 -56.57
N GLY A 27 -17.39 40.93 -55.97
CA GLY A 27 -18.06 42.20 -55.67
C GLY A 27 -17.17 43.09 -54.81
N PRO A 28 -17.20 44.43 -54.97
CA PRO A 28 -16.21 45.32 -54.35
C PRO A 28 -16.29 45.27 -52.81
N CYS A 29 -15.16 44.90 -52.18
CA CYS A 29 -15.00 44.69 -50.75
C CYS A 29 -15.18 45.99 -49.96
N ASN A 30 -16.30 46.13 -49.26
CA ASN A 30 -16.47 47.17 -48.26
C ASN A 30 -15.84 46.69 -46.94
N PHE A 31 -14.70 47.26 -46.51
CA PHE A 31 -13.94 46.84 -45.31
C PHE A 31 -14.80 46.78 -44.02
N ALA A 32 -15.83 47.62 -43.93
CA ALA A 32 -16.80 47.60 -42.82
C ALA A 32 -17.56 46.25 -42.73
N SER A 33 -17.88 45.65 -43.88
CA SER A 33 -18.58 44.35 -43.93
C SER A 33 -17.71 43.19 -43.45
N LEU A 34 -16.40 43.24 -43.73
CA LEU A 34 -15.43 42.25 -43.27
C LEU A 34 -15.27 42.29 -41.75
N ARG A 35 -15.18 43.49 -41.16
CA ARG A 35 -15.05 43.64 -39.70
C ARG A 35 -16.30 43.16 -38.95
N LEU A 36 -17.49 43.42 -39.49
CA LEU A 36 -18.76 42.92 -38.95
C LEU A 36 -18.85 41.38 -39.04
N LYS A 37 -18.39 40.77 -40.14
CA LYS A 37 -18.35 39.31 -40.30
C LYS A 37 -17.28 38.62 -39.44
N ALA A 38 -16.19 39.32 -39.10
CA ALA A 38 -15.10 38.76 -38.29
C ALA A 38 -15.39 38.77 -36.77
N LYS A 39 -16.25 39.68 -36.29
CA LYS A 39 -16.59 39.79 -34.85
C LYS A 39 -17.04 38.46 -34.21
N PRO A 40 -17.94 37.64 -34.80
CA PRO A 40 -18.33 36.34 -34.22
C PRO A 40 -17.20 35.29 -34.19
N LEU A 41 -16.16 35.43 -35.03
CA LEU A 41 -15.01 34.52 -35.03
C LEU A 41 -13.95 34.89 -33.97
N THR A 42 -14.05 36.07 -33.35
CA THR A 42 -13.03 36.55 -32.42
C THR A 42 -12.99 35.71 -31.15
N GLU A 43 -14.15 35.36 -30.59
CA GLU A 43 -14.25 34.53 -29.38
C GLU A 43 -13.62 33.14 -29.54
N PRO A 44 -13.99 32.32 -30.56
CA PRO A 44 -13.36 31.01 -30.74
C PRO A 44 -11.86 31.14 -31.02
N LEU A 45 -11.40 32.15 -31.76
CA LEU A 45 -9.97 32.36 -32.03
C LEU A 45 -9.17 32.67 -30.77
N VAL A 46 -9.69 33.53 -29.89
CA VAL A 46 -9.05 33.82 -28.58
C VAL A 46 -8.97 32.55 -27.75
N LEU A 47 -10.05 31.78 -27.69
CA LEU A 47 -10.13 30.56 -26.90
C LEU A 47 -9.18 29.48 -27.44
N TRP A 48 -9.08 29.31 -28.76
CA TRP A 48 -8.09 28.44 -29.41
C TRP A 48 -6.66 28.86 -29.09
N THR A 49 -6.37 30.16 -29.16
CA THR A 49 -5.02 30.69 -28.89
C THR A 49 -4.64 30.43 -27.43
N PHE A 50 -5.53 30.72 -26.49
CA PHE A 50 -5.30 30.47 -25.07
C PHE A 50 -5.14 28.98 -24.77
N THR A 51 -5.96 28.12 -25.39
CA THR A 51 -5.86 26.66 -25.24
C THR A 51 -4.56 26.13 -25.76
N ALA A 52 -4.11 26.55 -26.95
CA ALA A 52 -2.85 26.10 -27.52
C ALA A 52 -1.64 26.51 -26.65
N VAL A 53 -1.62 27.76 -26.15
CA VAL A 53 -0.57 28.24 -25.24
C VAL A 53 -0.58 27.44 -23.94
N PHE A 54 -1.77 27.23 -23.36
CA PHE A 54 -1.90 26.44 -22.14
C PHE A 54 -1.48 24.97 -22.36
N SER A 55 -1.83 24.35 -23.49
CA SER A 55 -1.41 22.98 -23.83
C SER A 55 0.11 22.84 -23.81
N VAL A 56 0.84 23.81 -24.36
CA VAL A 56 2.31 23.79 -24.38
C VAL A 56 2.86 23.92 -22.96
N ILE A 57 2.40 24.91 -22.19
CA ILE A 57 2.85 25.13 -20.81
C ILE A 57 2.53 23.92 -19.93
N TYR A 58 1.33 23.36 -20.04
CA TYR A 58 0.89 22.20 -19.29
C TYR A 58 1.70 20.96 -19.64
N SER A 59 2.00 20.73 -20.92
CA SER A 59 2.83 19.60 -21.35
C SER A 59 4.25 19.70 -20.81
N LEU A 60 4.84 20.90 -20.80
CA LEU A 60 6.14 21.16 -20.18
C LEU A 60 6.11 20.95 -18.67
N ALA A 61 5.06 21.43 -17.99
CA ALA A 61 4.89 21.24 -16.56
C ALA A 61 4.78 19.75 -16.21
N VAL A 62 3.95 18.98 -16.93
CA VAL A 62 3.83 17.53 -16.75
C VAL A 62 5.17 16.83 -17.00
N HIS A 63 5.94 17.25 -18.01
CA HIS A 63 7.25 16.68 -18.29
C HIS A 63 8.24 16.92 -17.14
N HIS A 64 8.44 18.17 -16.72
CA HIS A 64 9.35 18.50 -15.62
C HIS A 64 8.92 17.87 -14.29
N VAL A 65 7.62 17.86 -14.01
CA VAL A 65 7.10 17.44 -12.72
C VAL A 65 7.02 15.92 -12.58
N LEU A 66 6.57 15.21 -13.63
CA LEU A 66 6.34 13.77 -13.57
C LEU A 66 7.48 12.93 -14.15
N LEU A 67 8.29 13.46 -15.09
CA LEU A 67 9.30 12.67 -15.80
C LEU A 67 10.74 12.95 -15.34
N GLU A 68 11.08 14.15 -14.86
CA GLU A 68 12.47 14.47 -14.46
C GLU A 68 12.83 14.03 -13.02
N GLY A 69 11.89 13.46 -12.26
CA GLY A 69 12.14 12.87 -10.94
C GLY A 69 12.48 13.88 -9.82
N ASN A 70 12.63 15.17 -10.12
CA ASN A 70 12.88 16.25 -9.16
C ASN A 70 11.93 17.44 -9.45
N PRO A 71 10.67 17.41 -9.01
CA PRO A 71 9.76 18.53 -9.22
C PRO A 71 10.22 19.76 -8.42
N ARG A 72 10.93 20.67 -9.08
CA ARG A 72 11.28 21.99 -8.54
C ARG A 72 10.57 23.05 -9.36
N ILE A 73 9.71 23.84 -8.72
CA ILE A 73 9.16 25.06 -9.32
C ILE A 73 9.92 26.24 -8.72
N GLY A 74 10.92 26.73 -9.43
CA GLY A 74 11.83 27.75 -8.91
C GLY A 74 12.61 27.24 -7.68
N SER A 75 12.42 27.88 -6.52
CA SER A 75 13.05 27.48 -5.25
C SER A 75 12.18 26.56 -4.37
N ILE A 76 10.96 26.25 -4.79
CA ILE A 76 10.00 25.46 -3.99
C ILE A 76 10.09 23.99 -4.39
N LEU A 77 10.43 23.13 -3.43
CA LEU A 77 10.30 21.69 -3.54
C LEU A 77 8.87 21.34 -3.15
N LEU A 78 8.04 20.97 -4.13
CA LEU A 78 6.67 20.57 -3.84
C LEU A 78 6.66 19.17 -3.23
N SER A 79 5.84 18.96 -2.21
CA SER A 79 5.58 17.60 -1.73
C SER A 79 4.90 16.80 -2.85
N ALA A 80 5.01 15.46 -2.82
CA ALA A 80 4.34 14.61 -3.80
C ALA A 80 2.81 14.83 -3.81
N THR A 81 2.22 15.09 -2.63
CA THR A 81 0.80 15.39 -2.47
C THR A 81 0.42 16.72 -3.11
N ASP A 82 1.19 17.78 -2.87
CA ASP A 82 0.93 19.11 -3.45
C ASP A 82 1.08 19.08 -4.97
N THR A 83 2.11 18.38 -5.43
CA THR A 83 2.37 18.17 -6.85
C THR A 83 1.19 17.52 -7.54
N ASN A 84 0.64 16.43 -6.97
CA ASN A 84 -0.53 15.75 -7.53
C ASN A 84 -1.78 16.63 -7.48
N TYR A 85 -1.98 17.37 -6.39
CA TYR A 85 -3.09 18.33 -6.30
C TYR A 85 -3.01 19.38 -7.41
N ILE A 86 -1.84 20.00 -7.61
CA ILE A 86 -1.62 21.00 -8.65
C ILE A 86 -1.83 20.39 -10.04
N VAL A 87 -1.23 19.23 -10.34
CA VAL A 87 -1.40 18.54 -11.63
C VAL A 87 -2.88 18.19 -11.86
N SER A 88 -3.61 17.78 -10.82
CA SER A 88 -5.04 17.46 -10.92
C SER A 88 -5.89 18.69 -11.22
N VAL A 89 -5.66 19.80 -10.52
CA VAL A 89 -6.35 21.08 -10.77
C VAL A 89 -6.04 21.60 -12.18
N LEU A 90 -4.78 21.57 -12.59
CA LEU A 90 -4.36 21.98 -13.94
C LEU A 90 -4.96 21.05 -15.02
N SER A 91 -5.04 19.74 -14.77
CA SER A 91 -5.67 18.78 -15.68
C SER A 91 -7.14 19.08 -15.89
N GLN A 92 -7.88 19.39 -14.81
CA GLN A 92 -9.29 19.74 -14.88
C GLN A 92 -9.49 21.06 -15.61
N PHE A 93 -8.70 22.09 -15.27
CA PHE A 93 -8.73 23.37 -15.96
C PHE A 93 -8.46 23.21 -17.46
N TYR A 94 -7.44 22.41 -17.81
CA TYR A 94 -7.12 22.09 -19.21
C TYR A 94 -8.29 21.41 -19.92
N ALA A 95 -8.88 20.41 -19.29
CA ALA A 95 -9.98 19.66 -19.89
C ALA A 95 -11.23 20.53 -20.08
N THR A 96 -11.54 21.42 -19.13
CA THR A 96 -12.60 22.44 -19.28
C THR A 96 -12.28 23.42 -20.40
N LEU A 97 -11.03 23.84 -20.53
CA LEU A 97 -10.61 24.77 -21.57
C LEU A 97 -10.73 24.15 -22.97
N VAL A 98 -10.34 22.87 -23.13
CA VAL A 98 -10.54 22.10 -24.35
C VAL A 98 -12.03 21.93 -24.66
N ASP A 99 -12.85 21.58 -23.66
CA ASP A 99 -14.30 21.45 -23.81
C ASP A 99 -14.94 22.75 -24.32
N ARG A 100 -14.59 23.89 -23.70
CA ARG A 100 -15.06 25.22 -24.14
C ARG A 100 -14.61 25.55 -25.55
N THR A 101 -13.37 25.23 -25.91
CA THR A 101 -12.80 25.48 -27.25
C THR A 101 -13.55 24.69 -28.31
N ILE A 102 -13.80 23.41 -28.04
CA ILE A 102 -14.56 22.57 -28.95
C ILE A 102 -16.01 23.06 -29.01
N GLY A 103 -16.64 23.39 -27.89
CA GLY A 103 -17.98 23.97 -27.84
C GLY A 103 -18.13 25.25 -28.68
N ALA A 104 -17.20 26.20 -28.55
CA ALA A 104 -17.19 27.43 -29.36
C ALA A 104 -16.99 27.13 -30.86
N THR A 105 -16.16 26.13 -31.18
CA THR A 105 -15.94 25.68 -32.56
C THR A 105 -17.21 25.03 -33.15
N LEU A 106 -17.93 24.24 -32.35
CA LEU A 106 -19.19 23.62 -32.75
C LEU A 106 -20.28 24.68 -32.98
N ASP A 107 -20.36 25.71 -32.16
CA ASP A 107 -21.33 26.80 -32.38
C ASP A 107 -20.97 27.66 -33.59
N ALA A 108 -19.67 27.94 -33.82
CA ALA A 108 -19.23 28.58 -35.06
C ALA A 108 -19.59 27.72 -36.31
N LEU A 109 -19.39 26.41 -36.22
CA LEU A 109 -19.76 25.47 -37.27
C LEU A 109 -21.28 25.43 -37.50
N ARG A 110 -22.08 25.52 -36.43
CA ARG A 110 -23.55 25.59 -36.50
C ARG A 110 -24.00 26.73 -37.41
N TRP A 111 -23.48 27.93 -37.17
CA TRP A 111 -23.82 29.12 -37.96
C TRP A 111 -23.26 29.06 -39.38
N ALA A 112 -22.05 28.52 -39.56
CA ALA A 112 -21.46 28.31 -40.88
C ALA A 112 -22.30 27.33 -41.73
N LEU A 113 -22.80 26.25 -41.13
CA LEU A 113 -23.70 25.30 -41.80
C LEU A 113 -25.07 25.92 -42.09
N ALA A 114 -25.63 26.71 -41.16
CA ALA A 114 -26.90 27.42 -41.35
C ALA A 114 -26.86 28.43 -42.51
N ALA A 115 -25.69 29.00 -42.80
CA ALA A 115 -25.50 29.92 -43.92
C ALA A 115 -25.45 29.22 -45.29
N ARG A 116 -25.37 27.88 -45.36
CA ARG A 116 -25.38 27.14 -46.64
C ARG A 116 -26.79 27.12 -47.25
N GLY A 117 -26.88 27.13 -48.59
CA GLY A 117 -28.17 27.12 -49.29
C GLY A 117 -29.09 25.93 -48.97
N SER A 118 -28.54 24.79 -48.54
CA SER A 118 -29.33 23.62 -48.09
C SER A 118 -29.65 23.63 -46.58
N GLY A 119 -28.96 24.46 -45.79
CA GLY A 119 -28.94 24.39 -44.33
C GLY A 119 -28.44 23.04 -43.77
N PRO A 120 -28.25 22.94 -42.44
CA PRO A 120 -28.03 21.68 -41.73
C PRO A 120 -29.36 21.00 -41.40
N SER A 121 -29.36 19.66 -41.37
CA SER A 121 -30.49 18.92 -40.83
C SER A 121 -30.70 19.24 -39.35
N PHE A 122 -31.97 19.27 -38.90
CA PHE A 122 -32.33 19.56 -37.51
C PHE A 122 -31.54 18.72 -36.47
N PRO A 123 -31.35 17.40 -36.65
CA PRO A 123 -30.59 16.58 -35.71
C PRO A 123 -29.09 16.90 -35.64
N ASN A 124 -28.54 17.65 -36.61
CA ASN A 124 -27.17 18.14 -36.58
C ASN A 124 -27.11 19.59 -36.11
N PHE A 125 -28.13 20.40 -36.40
CA PHE A 125 -28.16 21.81 -36.01
C PHE A 125 -28.28 21.99 -34.50
N VAL A 126 -29.18 21.23 -33.87
CA VAL A 126 -29.48 21.38 -32.42
C VAL A 126 -28.29 20.96 -31.56
N PRO A 127 -27.65 19.78 -31.76
CA PRO A 127 -26.52 19.37 -30.93
C PRO A 127 -25.26 20.22 -31.08
N LEU A 128 -25.14 21.05 -32.12
CA LEU A 128 -24.00 21.95 -32.26
C LEU A 128 -24.11 23.20 -31.35
N SER A 129 -25.30 23.52 -30.84
CA SER A 129 -25.50 24.75 -30.05
C SER A 129 -25.06 24.60 -28.60
N GLY A 130 -24.11 25.40 -28.11
CA GLY A 130 -23.71 25.39 -26.70
C GLY A 130 -24.86 25.53 -25.67
N ALA A 131 -26.00 26.09 -26.06
CA ALA A 131 -27.19 26.26 -25.20
C ALA A 131 -28.05 24.99 -25.03
N THR A 132 -27.87 23.96 -25.85
CA THR A 132 -28.67 22.72 -25.77
C THR A 132 -28.20 21.83 -24.62
N ASP A 133 -29.12 21.41 -23.75
CA ASP A 133 -28.81 20.47 -22.66
C ASP A 133 -28.30 19.13 -23.21
N LEU A 134 -27.34 18.49 -22.52
CA LEU A 134 -26.86 17.14 -22.83
C LEU A 134 -28.01 16.12 -22.89
N PHE A 135 -29.04 16.27 -22.06
CA PHE A 135 -30.22 15.42 -22.10
C PHE A 135 -30.98 15.56 -23.43
N VAL A 136 -31.14 16.79 -23.92
CA VAL A 136 -31.76 17.05 -25.23
C VAL A 136 -30.89 16.51 -26.36
N VAL A 137 -29.56 16.65 -26.26
CA VAL A 137 -28.62 16.07 -27.23
C VAL A 137 -28.77 14.54 -27.29
N ALA A 138 -28.89 13.88 -26.13
CA ALA A 138 -29.09 12.43 -26.05
C ALA A 138 -30.42 12.01 -26.69
N ILE A 139 -31.52 12.72 -26.43
CA ILE A 139 -32.82 12.44 -27.05
C ILE A 139 -32.74 12.59 -28.58
N VAL A 140 -32.17 13.69 -29.07
CA VAL A 140 -32.01 13.94 -30.52
C VAL A 140 -31.12 12.86 -31.16
N MET A 141 -30.06 12.44 -30.46
CA MET A 141 -29.17 11.38 -30.92
C MET A 141 -29.88 10.03 -31.03
N LEU A 142 -30.64 9.64 -29.99
CA LEU A 142 -31.43 8.41 -29.98
C LEU A 142 -32.52 8.43 -31.07
N ALA A 143 -33.24 9.54 -31.21
CA ALA A 143 -34.27 9.70 -32.25
C ALA A 143 -33.68 9.65 -33.67
N SER A 144 -32.44 10.10 -33.85
CA SER A 144 -31.74 10.05 -35.15
C SER A 144 -31.04 8.71 -35.44
N GLY A 145 -31.15 7.72 -34.56
CA GLY A 145 -30.49 6.42 -34.70
C GLY A 145 -28.96 6.52 -34.67
N LEU A 146 -28.40 7.36 -33.79
CA LEU A 146 -26.95 7.61 -33.65
C LEU A 146 -26.27 8.18 -34.92
N ARG A 147 -27.02 8.56 -35.95
CA ARG A 147 -26.45 9.13 -37.21
C ARG A 147 -25.95 10.55 -37.05
N SER A 148 -26.40 11.28 -36.01
CA SER A 148 -25.91 12.62 -35.70
C SER A 148 -24.51 12.56 -35.09
N TRP A 149 -23.48 12.70 -35.94
CA TRP A 149 -22.08 12.79 -35.52
C TRP A 149 -21.84 13.93 -34.52
N SER A 150 -22.54 15.05 -34.68
CA SER A 150 -22.44 16.20 -33.76
C SER A 150 -22.92 15.86 -32.34
N GLY A 151 -23.99 15.07 -32.21
CA GLY A 151 -24.48 14.58 -30.92
C GLY A 151 -23.49 13.63 -30.23
N VAL A 152 -22.83 12.75 -31.00
CA VAL A 152 -21.79 11.83 -30.47
C VAL A 152 -20.65 12.60 -29.83
N ILE A 153 -20.07 13.57 -30.56
CA ILE A 153 -18.94 14.35 -30.05
C ILE A 153 -19.34 15.07 -28.77
N ARG A 154 -20.51 15.70 -28.75
CA ARG A 154 -20.95 16.49 -27.62
C ARG A 154 -21.20 15.67 -26.36
N LEU A 155 -21.68 14.44 -26.48
CA LEU A 155 -21.82 13.53 -25.35
C LEU A 155 -20.48 12.99 -24.87
N LEU A 156 -19.52 12.77 -25.79
CA LEU A 156 -18.20 12.25 -25.43
C LEU A 156 -17.27 13.28 -24.81
N LEU A 157 -17.46 14.58 -25.08
CA LEU A 157 -16.62 15.65 -24.54
C LEU A 157 -16.53 15.67 -23.00
N PRO A 158 -17.65 15.76 -22.26
CA PRO A 158 -17.61 15.76 -20.80
C PRO A 158 -17.13 14.42 -20.21
N VAL A 159 -17.42 13.31 -20.89
CA VAL A 159 -16.92 11.98 -20.47
C VAL A 159 -15.40 11.90 -20.65
N GLY A 160 -14.89 12.40 -21.78
CA GLY A 160 -13.47 12.44 -22.09
C GLY A 160 -12.69 13.33 -21.14
N SER A 161 -13.24 14.49 -20.76
CA SER A 161 -12.61 15.40 -19.78
C SER A 161 -12.50 14.76 -18.40
N LEU A 162 -13.57 14.09 -17.93
CA LEU A 162 -13.56 13.35 -16.67
C LEU A 162 -12.58 12.18 -16.68
N LEU A 163 -12.54 11.40 -17.75
CA LEU A 163 -11.62 10.27 -17.90
C LEU A 163 -10.16 10.73 -17.91
N PHE A 164 -9.84 11.79 -18.65
CA PHE A 164 -8.48 12.31 -18.74
C PHE A 164 -7.95 12.77 -17.37
N GLY A 165 -8.74 13.54 -16.62
CA GLY A 165 -8.38 13.97 -15.26
C GLY A 165 -8.26 12.80 -14.28
N SER A 166 -9.06 11.75 -14.44
CA SER A 166 -9.04 10.58 -13.58
C SER A 166 -7.84 9.66 -13.83
N VAL A 167 -7.51 9.38 -15.09
CA VAL A 167 -6.42 8.46 -15.46
C VAL A 167 -5.06 8.97 -14.94
N LEU A 168 -4.81 10.28 -15.03
CA LEU A 168 -3.59 10.88 -14.48
C LEU A 168 -3.49 10.71 -12.95
N LYS A 169 -4.62 10.73 -12.23
CA LYS A 169 -4.65 10.54 -10.78
C LYS A 169 -4.37 9.11 -10.35
N PHE A 170 -4.85 8.11 -11.09
CA PHE A 170 -4.79 6.70 -10.67
C PHE A 170 -3.50 5.97 -11.06
N LYS A 171 -2.72 6.48 -12.02
CA LYS A 171 -1.50 5.82 -12.51
C LYS A 171 -0.19 6.33 -11.94
N ALA A 172 -0.22 7.31 -11.03
CA ALA A 172 0.99 7.78 -10.36
C ALA A 172 1.43 6.76 -9.31
N ASP A 173 2.50 6.02 -9.60
CA ASP A 173 3.22 5.23 -8.60
C ASP A 173 4.24 6.14 -7.90
N PHE A 174 4.40 5.99 -6.60
CA PHE A 174 5.25 6.87 -5.79
C PHE A 174 6.37 6.06 -5.15
N GLU A 175 7.63 6.34 -5.53
CA GLU A 175 8.78 5.88 -4.76
C GLU A 175 9.22 6.99 -3.79
N ARG A 176 9.23 6.68 -2.49
CA ARG A 176 9.79 7.58 -1.47
C ARG A 176 11.30 7.36 -1.37
N TYR A 177 12.08 8.40 -1.61
CA TYR A 177 13.51 8.41 -1.34
C TYR A 177 13.77 9.07 0.01
N PHE A 178 14.50 8.38 0.88
CA PHE A 178 14.89 8.89 2.21
C PHE A 178 16.35 9.32 2.14
N ILE A 179 16.61 10.60 2.35
CA ILE A 179 17.96 11.16 2.42
C ILE A 179 18.37 11.15 3.90
N PRO A 180 19.43 10.41 4.28
CA PRO A 180 19.88 10.39 5.66
C PRO A 180 20.33 11.78 6.11
N GLN A 181 19.87 12.24 7.27
CA GLN A 181 20.42 13.43 7.92
C GLN A 181 21.54 13.07 8.91
N SER A 182 22.27 14.08 9.41
CA SER A 182 23.46 13.92 10.25
C SER A 182 23.23 13.34 11.66
N ASN A 183 21.98 13.07 12.04
CA ASN A 183 21.63 12.66 13.41
C ASN A 183 21.53 11.13 13.50
N ALA A 184 22.67 10.46 13.68
CA ALA A 184 22.73 9.02 13.91
C ALA A 184 23.01 8.71 15.40
N ILE A 185 22.28 7.74 15.98
CA ILE A 185 22.54 7.22 17.33
C ILE A 185 22.65 5.70 17.34
N PRO A 186 23.48 5.12 18.21
CA PRO A 186 23.58 3.67 18.35
C PRO A 186 22.34 3.10 19.09
N VAL A 187 21.78 2.03 18.55
CA VAL A 187 20.56 1.37 19.04
C VAL A 187 20.71 -0.15 19.00
N TYR A 188 20.01 -0.84 19.90
CA TYR A 188 19.66 -2.25 19.73
C TYR A 188 18.35 -2.33 18.95
N ALA A 189 18.37 -2.97 17.78
CA ALA A 189 17.18 -3.13 16.94
C ALA A 189 17.20 -4.49 16.22
N GLY A 190 16.04 -4.90 15.70
CA GLY A 190 15.88 -6.19 15.04
C GLY A 190 15.22 -7.25 15.93
N LEU A 191 15.36 -8.50 15.52
CA LEU A 191 14.86 -9.68 16.21
C LEU A 191 15.99 -10.64 16.58
N MET A 192 15.88 -11.20 17.77
CA MET A 192 16.77 -12.26 18.25
C MET A 192 16.11 -13.65 18.11
N PRO A 193 16.91 -14.73 18.16
CA PRO A 193 16.37 -16.08 18.21
C PRO A 193 15.44 -16.32 19.41
N ILE A 194 14.69 -17.41 19.36
CA ILE A 194 13.87 -17.85 20.50
C ILE A 194 14.79 -18.21 21.66
N ASP A 195 14.64 -17.53 22.80
CA ASP A 195 15.31 -17.86 24.05
C ASP A 195 14.27 -18.35 25.07
N THR A 196 14.28 -19.64 25.39
CA THR A 196 13.32 -20.24 26.32
C THR A 196 13.61 -19.90 27.78
N ARG A 197 14.79 -19.33 28.11
CA ARG A 197 15.12 -18.94 29.49
C ARG A 197 14.21 -17.83 30.00
N VAL A 198 13.73 -16.96 29.11
CA VAL A 198 12.79 -15.87 29.45
C VAL A 198 11.47 -16.38 30.02
N LEU A 199 11.11 -17.63 29.72
CA LEU A 199 9.89 -18.26 30.21
C LEU A 199 9.92 -18.47 31.74
N SER A 200 11.08 -18.41 32.39
CA SER A 200 11.13 -18.44 33.86
C SER A 200 10.79 -17.11 34.52
N VAL A 201 10.80 -16.00 33.76
CA VAL A 201 10.64 -14.63 34.27
C VAL A 201 9.29 -14.03 33.86
N VAL A 202 8.88 -14.22 32.62
CA VAL A 202 7.64 -13.61 32.09
C VAL A 202 6.42 -14.35 32.64
N PRO A 203 5.42 -13.71 33.24
CA PRO A 203 4.20 -14.39 33.69
C PRO A 203 3.42 -15.03 32.53
N THR A 204 2.77 -16.16 32.77
CA THR A 204 1.99 -16.86 31.73
C THR A 204 0.85 -15.99 31.18
N SER A 205 0.15 -15.28 32.05
CA SER A 205 -0.90 -14.32 31.71
C SER A 205 -0.49 -13.28 30.67
N TYR A 206 0.73 -12.74 30.78
CA TYR A 206 1.26 -11.75 29.83
C TYR A 206 1.51 -12.39 28.46
N MET A 207 1.99 -13.64 28.45
CA MET A 207 2.16 -14.40 27.21
C MET A 207 0.81 -14.68 26.56
N CYS A 208 -0.19 -15.13 27.34
CA CYS A 208 -1.54 -15.40 26.82
C CYS A 208 -2.17 -14.15 26.18
N LEU A 209 -2.07 -13.00 26.85
CA LEU A 209 -2.53 -11.72 26.30
C LEU A 209 -1.80 -11.33 25.01
N TYR A 210 -0.49 -11.55 24.95
CA TYR A 210 0.28 -11.29 23.74
C TYR A 210 -0.17 -12.19 22.58
N PHE A 211 -0.35 -13.48 22.83
CA PHE A 211 -0.87 -14.41 21.82
C PHE A 211 -2.27 -14.00 21.35
N ALA A 212 -3.20 -13.78 22.28
CA ALA A 212 -4.58 -13.37 21.95
C ALA A 212 -4.62 -12.09 21.10
N GLY A 213 -3.78 -11.10 21.41
CA GLY A 213 -3.73 -9.84 20.69
C GLY A 213 -3.16 -9.93 19.27
N TRP A 214 -2.26 -10.87 19.00
CA TRP A 214 -1.50 -10.92 17.75
C TRP A 214 -1.90 -12.04 16.79
N ILE A 215 -2.58 -13.09 17.25
CA ILE A 215 -3.10 -14.18 16.40
C ILE A 215 -3.87 -13.65 15.17
N PRO A 216 -4.76 -12.63 15.28
CA PRO A 216 -5.55 -12.21 14.13
C PRO A 216 -4.78 -11.43 13.07
N SER A 217 -3.66 -10.78 13.42
CA SER A 217 -3.14 -9.69 12.57
C SER A 217 -1.64 -9.49 12.55
N LEU A 218 -0.82 -10.32 13.21
CA LEU A 218 0.63 -10.07 13.32
C LEU A 218 1.31 -9.81 11.97
N LEU A 219 1.21 -10.77 11.03
CA LEU A 219 1.84 -10.69 9.72
C LEU A 219 1.13 -9.73 8.76
N GLY A 220 -0.13 -9.38 9.06
CA GLY A 220 -0.89 -8.37 8.33
C GLY A 220 -0.65 -6.94 8.81
N ASN A 221 0.05 -6.75 9.94
CA ASN A 221 0.27 -5.42 10.50
C ASN A 221 1.59 -4.81 9.97
N PRO A 222 1.51 -3.70 9.22
CA PRO A 222 2.68 -3.08 8.57
C PRO A 222 3.70 -2.48 9.55
N LYS A 223 3.44 -2.49 10.87
CA LYS A 223 4.42 -2.11 11.89
C LYS A 223 5.46 -3.20 12.17
N TYR A 224 5.10 -4.47 11.92
CA TYR A 224 5.91 -5.63 12.31
C TYR A 224 6.37 -6.46 11.12
N ALA A 225 5.55 -6.48 10.07
CA ALA A 225 5.71 -7.39 8.95
C ALA A 225 5.52 -6.66 7.63
N ILE A 226 6.28 -7.08 6.62
CA ILE A 226 6.13 -6.64 5.24
C ILE A 226 6.21 -7.84 4.30
N PRO A 227 5.27 -8.00 3.34
CA PRO A 227 5.38 -9.03 2.32
C PRO A 227 6.59 -8.75 1.43
N VAL A 228 7.35 -9.80 1.10
CA VAL A 228 8.53 -9.70 0.24
C VAL A 228 8.53 -10.83 -0.76
N SER A 229 8.97 -10.59 -1.98
CA SER A 229 9.09 -11.64 -3.01
C SER A 229 10.44 -12.34 -2.89
N ILE A 230 10.43 -13.67 -2.78
CA ILE A 230 11.64 -14.50 -2.79
C ILE A 230 11.65 -15.37 -4.05
N ASP A 231 12.81 -15.56 -4.65
CA ASP A 231 12.99 -16.49 -5.77
C ASP A 231 12.55 -17.91 -5.36
N GLY A 232 11.71 -18.52 -6.20
CA GLY A 232 11.13 -19.84 -5.95
C GLY A 232 9.87 -19.85 -5.07
N CYS A 233 9.42 -18.69 -4.56
CA CYS A 233 8.14 -18.55 -3.86
C CYS A 233 7.08 -18.02 -4.85
N SER A 234 6.31 -18.94 -5.46
CA SER A 234 5.30 -18.59 -6.48
C SER A 234 3.86 -18.62 -5.94
N LYS A 235 3.05 -19.62 -6.32
CA LYS A 235 1.60 -19.62 -6.07
C LYS A 235 1.17 -20.20 -4.73
N ASN A 236 1.92 -21.17 -4.19
CA ASN A 236 1.57 -21.88 -2.95
C ASN A 236 2.48 -21.49 -1.77
N CYS A 237 3.21 -20.40 -1.92
CA CYS A 237 4.20 -19.93 -0.96
C CYS A 237 3.88 -18.49 -0.56
N THR A 238 3.97 -18.22 0.73
CA THR A 238 3.85 -16.87 1.29
C THR A 238 5.16 -16.50 1.96
N SER A 239 5.73 -15.36 1.57
CA SER A 239 6.98 -14.86 2.15
C SER A 239 6.80 -13.49 2.78
N VAL A 240 7.25 -13.37 4.03
CA VAL A 240 7.07 -12.18 4.86
C VAL A 240 8.38 -11.92 5.58
N PHE A 241 8.80 -10.66 5.61
CA PHE A 241 9.96 -10.24 6.39
C PHE A 241 9.50 -9.57 7.68
N LEU A 242 10.10 -10.00 8.79
CA LEU A 242 9.93 -9.44 10.13
C LEU A 242 11.23 -8.70 10.53
N PRO A 243 11.33 -7.39 10.30
CA PRO A 243 12.46 -6.59 10.79
C PRO A 243 12.37 -6.30 12.30
N GLY A 244 11.23 -6.59 12.94
CA GLY A 244 10.91 -6.09 14.27
C GLY A 244 10.28 -4.68 14.23
N GLY A 245 9.59 -4.32 15.31
CA GLY A 245 8.91 -3.02 15.43
C GLY A 245 9.86 -1.91 15.85
N LEU A 246 9.56 -0.66 15.48
CA LEU A 246 10.37 0.49 15.91
C LEU A 246 10.32 0.69 17.43
N GLU A 247 9.19 0.35 18.05
CA GLU A 247 8.94 0.45 19.48
C GLU A 247 9.68 -0.60 20.32
N ILE A 248 10.26 -1.63 19.70
CA ILE A 248 11.18 -2.55 20.38
C ILE A 248 12.64 -2.11 20.22
N ALA A 249 12.94 -1.08 19.42
CA ALA A 249 14.29 -0.54 19.34
C ALA A 249 14.64 0.23 20.63
N ARG A 250 15.89 0.07 21.08
CA ARG A 250 16.38 0.61 22.36
C ARG A 250 17.67 1.36 22.18
N LYS A 251 17.83 2.47 22.90
CA LYS A 251 19.12 3.20 22.90
C LYS A 251 20.18 2.36 23.58
N VAL A 252 21.40 2.43 23.07
CA VAL A 252 22.55 1.80 23.72
C VAL A 252 22.88 2.58 24.99
N ARG A 253 22.50 2.01 26.13
CA ARG A 253 22.72 2.54 27.48
C ARG A 253 22.95 1.38 28.45
N PRO A 254 23.56 1.61 29.62
CA PRO A 254 23.75 0.56 30.63
C PRO A 254 22.45 -0.12 31.05
N ILE A 255 21.35 0.63 31.07
CA ILE A 255 19.99 0.12 31.27
C ILE A 255 19.25 0.30 29.95
N VAL A 256 18.72 -0.78 29.40
CA VAL A 256 18.07 -0.81 28.08
C VAL A 256 16.66 -0.18 28.14
N ASN A 257 16.32 0.66 29.13
CA ASN A 257 14.95 1.15 29.37
C ASN A 257 14.51 2.27 28.42
N ALA A 258 15.47 2.99 27.83
CA ALA A 258 15.17 4.13 26.98
C ALA A 258 14.80 3.68 25.57
N THR A 259 13.58 4.01 25.16
CA THR A 259 13.15 3.81 23.77
C THR A 259 13.82 4.84 22.85
N ILE A 260 13.90 4.53 21.56
CA ILE A 260 14.40 5.51 20.59
C ILE A 260 13.46 6.72 20.43
N LEU A 261 12.19 6.56 20.81
CA LEU A 261 11.16 7.59 20.71
C LEU A 261 11.28 8.64 21.83
N GLU A 262 12.05 8.33 22.87
CA GLU A 262 12.30 9.22 24.02
C GLU A 262 13.53 10.12 23.80
N GLY A 263 13.64 11.21 24.55
CA GLY A 263 14.82 12.08 24.58
C GLY A 263 15.02 13.01 23.38
N GLY A 264 14.04 13.08 22.46
CA GLY A 264 13.90 14.17 21.49
C GLY A 264 14.82 14.17 20.27
N VAL A 265 15.79 13.24 20.18
CA VAL A 265 16.73 13.15 19.04
C VAL A 265 16.01 13.03 17.69
N PHE A 266 14.88 12.33 17.67
CA PHE A 266 14.04 12.13 16.48
C PHE A 266 12.74 12.96 16.52
N ASN A 267 12.67 14.01 17.33
CA ASN A 267 11.51 14.90 17.32
C ASN A 267 11.50 15.70 16.01
N GLY A 268 10.41 15.63 15.26
CA GLY A 268 10.28 16.28 13.96
C GLY A 268 10.78 15.46 12.77
N ALA A 269 11.38 14.28 13.01
CA ALA A 269 11.72 13.36 11.93
C ALA A 269 10.44 12.76 11.32
N GLU A 270 10.31 12.78 9.99
CA GLU A 270 9.19 12.11 9.31
C GLU A 270 9.35 10.59 9.30
N ALA A 271 10.60 10.14 9.22
CA ALA A 271 11.00 8.74 9.20
C ALA A 271 12.22 8.51 10.08
N ILE A 272 12.39 7.26 10.52
CA ILE A 272 13.57 6.78 11.21
C ILE A 272 14.07 5.56 10.43
N ARG A 273 15.32 5.61 10.01
CA ARG A 273 16.01 4.50 9.34
C ARG A 273 16.87 3.77 10.35
N VAL A 274 16.62 2.48 10.50
CA VAL A 274 17.46 1.56 11.28
C VAL A 274 18.32 0.79 10.30
N ASN A 275 19.63 1.00 10.35
CA ASN A 275 20.56 0.38 9.41
C ASN A 275 20.82 -1.08 9.79
N ASN A 276 20.98 -1.96 8.80
CA ASN A 276 21.58 -3.29 8.96
C ASN A 276 21.16 -4.10 10.21
N ALA A 277 19.88 -4.03 10.61
CA ALA A 277 19.39 -4.73 11.79
C ALA A 277 19.01 -6.17 11.43
N PRO A 278 19.20 -7.14 12.34
CA PRO A 278 18.81 -8.52 12.09
C PRO A 278 17.29 -8.67 12.06
N GLY A 279 16.74 -9.15 10.96
CA GLY A 279 15.34 -9.54 10.83
C GLY A 279 15.18 -11.02 10.48
N LEU A 280 13.93 -11.46 10.42
CA LEU A 280 13.57 -12.84 10.10
C LEU A 280 12.74 -12.87 8.82
N LEU A 281 13.27 -13.53 7.80
CA LEU A 281 12.55 -13.86 6.58
C LEU A 281 11.78 -15.15 6.80
N LEU A 282 10.46 -15.06 6.84
CA LEU A 282 9.56 -16.19 6.99
C LEU A 282 9.10 -16.66 5.61
N ARG A 283 9.17 -17.96 5.40
CA ARG A 283 8.63 -18.63 4.22
C ARG A 283 7.65 -19.70 4.68
N PHE A 284 6.41 -19.60 4.20
CA PHE A 284 5.35 -20.57 4.44
C PHE A 284 5.04 -21.31 3.13
N ASP A 285 5.42 -22.58 3.04
CA ASP A 285 5.03 -23.44 1.92
C ASP A 285 3.81 -24.27 2.29
N ARG A 286 2.72 -24.14 1.52
CA ARG A 286 1.53 -24.95 1.71
C ARG A 286 1.81 -26.41 1.34
N GLN A 287 1.50 -27.33 2.26
CA GLN A 287 1.57 -28.77 2.02
C GLN A 287 0.15 -29.33 1.96
N GLU A 288 -0.17 -30.18 0.97
CA GLU A 288 -1.53 -30.70 0.82
C GLU A 288 -1.89 -31.71 1.91
N LYS A 289 -0.96 -32.62 2.27
CA LYS A 289 -1.10 -33.57 3.38
C LYS A 289 0.26 -33.94 3.95
N PHE A 290 0.43 -33.79 5.26
CA PHE A 290 1.59 -34.28 6.00
C PHE A 290 1.15 -35.35 7.01
N PRO A 291 1.78 -36.55 7.02
CA PRO A 291 1.47 -37.55 8.02
C PRO A 291 2.14 -37.17 9.34
N PHE A 292 1.37 -36.61 10.27
CA PHE A 292 1.80 -36.46 11.66
C PHE A 292 1.71 -37.80 12.39
N ASP A 293 2.72 -38.13 13.20
CA ASP A 293 2.59 -39.21 14.18
C ASP A 293 1.79 -38.68 15.39
N PRO A 294 0.57 -39.18 15.65
CA PRO A 294 -0.26 -38.67 16.74
C PRO A 294 0.38 -38.80 18.12
N GLY A 295 1.21 -39.83 18.34
CA GLY A 295 1.85 -40.07 19.64
C GLY A 295 3.12 -39.23 19.85
N ARG A 296 3.79 -38.84 18.77
CA ARG A 296 5.05 -38.11 18.82
C ARG A 296 4.89 -36.62 18.55
N ASP A 297 4.09 -36.26 17.55
CA ASP A 297 4.06 -34.92 16.96
C ASP A 297 2.86 -34.10 17.46
N CYS A 298 1.83 -34.75 18.01
CA CYS A 298 0.61 -34.08 18.46
C CYS A 298 0.49 -34.01 19.98
N SER A 299 -0.12 -32.93 20.48
CA SER A 299 -0.44 -32.74 21.90
C SER A 299 -1.83 -32.13 22.05
N TYR A 300 -2.55 -32.57 23.06
CA TYR A 300 -3.87 -32.06 23.42
C TYR A 300 -3.75 -31.08 24.59
N TYR A 301 -4.48 -29.97 24.49
CA TYR A 301 -4.55 -28.95 25.52
C TYR A 301 -6.02 -28.62 25.80
N GLY A 302 -6.36 -28.37 27.06
CA GLY A 302 -7.73 -28.12 27.54
C GLY A 302 -8.23 -29.22 28.50
N GLU A 303 -9.08 -28.84 29.44
CA GLU A 303 -9.68 -29.75 30.44
C GLU A 303 -11.13 -30.14 30.09
N GLU A 304 -11.87 -29.24 29.41
CA GLU A 304 -13.30 -29.42 29.17
C GLU A 304 -13.57 -30.02 27.78
N VAL A 305 -14.63 -30.85 27.69
CA VAL A 305 -14.99 -31.66 26.51
C VAL A 305 -15.27 -30.83 25.24
N ASN A 306 -15.31 -29.50 25.33
CA ASN A 306 -15.45 -28.60 24.19
C ASN A 306 -14.35 -27.54 24.09
N ASP A 307 -13.39 -27.44 25.00
CA ASP A 307 -12.36 -26.40 24.91
C ASP A 307 -10.97 -27.00 24.61
N THR A 308 -10.96 -28.24 24.13
CA THR A 308 -9.72 -28.92 23.77
C THR A 308 -9.23 -28.53 22.39
N ILE A 309 -7.97 -28.12 22.30
CA ILE A 309 -7.26 -27.94 21.04
C ILE A 309 -6.20 -29.04 20.88
N GLN A 310 -6.04 -29.54 19.65
CA GLN A 310 -4.96 -30.44 19.29
C GLN A 310 -3.96 -29.67 18.44
N ILE A 311 -2.69 -29.64 18.86
CA ILE A 311 -1.60 -29.01 18.12
C ILE A 311 -0.66 -30.11 17.66
N CYS A 312 -0.41 -30.21 16.35
CA CYS A 312 0.53 -31.15 15.75
C CYS A 312 1.70 -30.39 15.12
N ILE A 313 2.93 -30.72 15.54
CA ILE A 313 4.17 -30.08 15.10
C ILE A 313 5.26 -31.11 14.84
N ALA A 314 5.88 -31.03 13.66
CA ALA A 314 6.99 -31.90 13.27
C ALA A 314 8.19 -31.10 12.73
N ASP A 315 9.40 -31.55 13.08
CA ASP A 315 10.66 -31.00 12.55
C ASP A 315 10.97 -31.58 11.17
N ARG A 316 11.39 -30.72 10.22
CA ARG A 316 11.72 -31.08 8.84
C ARG A 316 12.88 -30.22 8.34
N ASN A 317 14.08 -30.77 8.23
CA ASN A 317 15.23 -30.11 7.58
C ASN A 317 15.44 -28.63 8.01
N ALA A 318 15.43 -28.35 9.33
CA ALA A 318 15.53 -27.00 9.91
C ALA A 318 14.28 -26.10 9.80
N SER A 319 13.16 -26.66 9.31
CA SER A 319 11.83 -26.05 9.22
C SER A 319 10.82 -26.80 10.10
N ILE A 320 9.68 -26.15 10.37
CA ILE A 320 8.59 -26.73 11.17
C ILE A 320 7.36 -26.97 10.30
N ALA A 321 6.73 -28.14 10.42
CA ALA A 321 5.49 -28.50 9.74
C ALA A 321 4.28 -28.45 10.69
N VAL A 322 3.27 -27.63 10.34
CA VAL A 322 1.93 -27.55 10.98
C VAL A 322 0.92 -27.25 9.86
N THR A 323 0.57 -28.23 9.03
CA THR A 323 -0.19 -28.07 7.76
C THR A 323 0.52 -27.23 6.68
N VAL A 324 1.33 -26.25 7.07
CA VAL A 324 2.31 -25.53 6.27
C VAL A 324 3.71 -25.80 6.78
N LEU A 325 4.69 -25.67 5.90
CA LEU A 325 6.10 -25.69 6.26
C LEU A 325 6.59 -24.26 6.49
N LEU A 326 6.90 -23.92 7.74
CA LEU A 326 7.56 -22.67 8.10
C LEU A 326 9.08 -22.86 8.05
N SER A 327 9.73 -22.09 7.18
CA SER A 327 11.18 -21.95 7.12
C SER A 327 11.56 -20.52 7.51
N VAL A 328 12.61 -20.36 8.30
CA VAL A 328 13.07 -19.05 8.80
C VAL A 328 14.51 -18.84 8.41
N THR A 329 14.76 -17.70 7.80
CA THR A 329 16.11 -17.26 7.44
C THR A 329 16.40 -15.95 8.16
N ARG A 330 17.51 -15.90 8.90
CA ARG A 330 18.00 -14.68 9.52
C ARG A 330 18.68 -13.82 8.47
N GLN A 331 18.27 -12.57 8.33
CA GLN A 331 18.82 -11.65 7.35
C GLN A 331 18.89 -10.24 7.90
N ASN A 332 20.02 -9.58 7.69
CA ASN A 332 20.16 -8.18 8.05
C ASN A 332 19.56 -7.28 6.97
N ALA A 333 18.80 -6.28 7.42
CA ALA A 333 18.18 -5.32 6.54
C ALA A 333 18.18 -3.92 7.14
N THR A 334 18.29 -2.93 6.28
CA THR A 334 18.02 -1.53 6.61
C THR A 334 16.54 -1.28 6.46
N THR A 335 15.87 -0.92 7.56
CA THR A 335 14.43 -0.70 7.60
C THR A 335 14.13 0.76 7.92
N THR A 336 13.33 1.40 7.07
CA THR A 336 12.82 2.75 7.30
C THR A 336 11.40 2.66 7.84
N TYR A 337 11.18 3.27 8.98
CA TYR A 337 9.90 3.35 9.66
C TYR A 337 9.39 4.79 9.60
N SER A 338 8.08 4.98 9.55
CA SER A 338 7.51 6.31 9.75
C SER A 338 7.41 6.62 11.24
N ARG A 339 7.83 7.83 11.62
CA ARG A 339 7.81 8.26 13.02
C ARG A 339 6.39 8.44 13.56
N HIS A 340 5.43 8.79 12.70
CA HIS A 340 4.06 9.13 13.08
C HIS A 340 3.22 7.90 13.44
N ASP A 341 3.30 6.83 12.64
CA ASP A 341 2.47 5.63 12.80
C ASP A 341 3.28 4.35 13.10
N LEU A 342 4.62 4.44 13.09
CA LEU A 342 5.57 3.34 13.30
C LEU A 342 5.54 2.27 12.19
N GLN A 343 4.87 2.55 11.06
CA GLN A 343 4.80 1.59 9.96
C GLN A 343 6.12 1.48 9.21
N ILE A 344 6.43 0.27 8.75
CA ILE A 344 7.52 0.01 7.84
C ILE A 344 7.19 0.66 6.48
N ARG A 345 8.08 1.54 6.01
CA ARG A 345 7.97 2.24 4.72
C ARG A 345 8.82 1.61 3.64
N LYS A 346 10.04 1.19 3.99
CA LYS A 346 10.99 0.58 3.06
C LYS A 346 11.88 -0.39 3.80
N VAL A 347 12.17 -1.52 3.16
CA VAL A 347 13.19 -2.47 3.60
C VAL A 347 14.21 -2.60 2.48
N SER A 348 15.49 -2.54 2.83
CA SER A 348 16.59 -2.77 1.92
C SER A 348 17.50 -3.82 2.52
N PHE A 349 17.54 -4.98 1.88
CA PHE A 349 18.38 -6.09 2.32
C PHE A 349 19.86 -5.76 2.06
N ALA A 350 20.74 -6.19 2.97
CA ALA A 350 22.18 -6.01 2.78
C ALA A 350 22.71 -6.76 1.55
N SER A 351 22.00 -7.79 1.11
CA SER A 351 22.32 -8.63 -0.04
C SER A 351 21.34 -8.44 -1.19
N SER A 352 21.84 -8.61 -2.43
CA SER A 352 21.03 -8.54 -3.64
C SER A 352 20.14 -9.77 -3.84
N SER A 353 20.59 -10.97 -3.43
CA SER A 353 19.78 -12.19 -3.41
C SER A 353 19.24 -12.45 -1.99
N LEU A 354 17.91 -12.53 -1.87
CA LEU A 354 17.22 -12.91 -0.63
C LEU A 354 17.40 -14.41 -0.30
N SER A 355 17.61 -15.23 -1.32
CA SER A 355 17.71 -16.69 -1.20
C SER A 355 19.08 -17.19 -0.74
N GLU A 356 20.17 -16.49 -1.06
CA GLU A 356 21.54 -17.01 -0.83
C GLU A 356 22.27 -16.37 0.36
N ALA A 357 21.90 -15.17 0.78
CA ALA A 357 22.73 -14.40 1.71
C ALA A 357 22.33 -14.53 3.19
N GLY A 358 21.14 -15.05 3.48
CA GLY A 358 20.68 -15.22 4.85
C GLY A 358 21.14 -16.55 5.44
N ALA A 359 21.48 -16.56 6.73
CA ALA A 359 21.75 -17.81 7.43
C ALA A 359 20.41 -18.50 7.77
N PRO A 360 20.17 -19.75 7.35
CA PRO A 360 19.02 -20.50 7.83
C PRO A 360 19.02 -20.51 9.35
N GLN A 361 17.93 -20.07 9.96
CA GLN A 361 17.77 -20.17 11.40
C GLN A 361 17.04 -21.47 11.69
N PRO A 362 17.73 -22.51 12.21
CA PRO A 362 17.09 -23.78 12.43
C PRO A 362 15.99 -23.62 13.46
N LEU A 363 14.77 -23.90 13.03
CA LEU A 363 13.63 -24.05 13.91
C LEU A 363 13.60 -25.47 14.44
N ASN A 364 13.38 -25.61 15.73
CA ASN A 364 13.24 -26.90 16.39
C ASN A 364 11.99 -26.88 17.26
N ARG A 365 11.23 -27.97 17.23
CA ARG A 365 10.06 -28.22 18.08
C ARG A 365 10.35 -27.98 19.56
N THR A 366 11.57 -28.30 20.02
CA THR A 366 12.03 -28.04 21.40
C THR A 366 12.05 -26.56 21.80
N GLN A 367 11.99 -25.62 20.85
CA GLN A 367 11.87 -24.18 21.11
C GLN A 367 10.41 -23.74 21.27
N PHE A 368 9.50 -24.34 20.51
CA PHE A 368 8.07 -23.98 20.51
C PHE A 368 7.30 -24.67 21.62
N LEU A 369 7.57 -25.96 21.86
CA LEU A 369 6.85 -26.75 22.86
C LEU A 369 6.86 -26.12 24.26
N PRO A 370 7.99 -25.63 24.81
CA PRO A 370 7.97 -24.99 26.13
C PRO A 370 7.10 -23.73 26.20
N ILE A 371 7.00 -22.98 25.09
CA ILE A 371 6.15 -21.79 24.99
C ILE A 371 4.68 -22.21 25.01
N TRP A 372 4.32 -23.20 24.19
CA TRP A 372 2.96 -23.71 24.08
C TRP A 372 2.50 -24.43 25.33
N ASP A 373 3.33 -25.31 25.90
CA ASP A 373 3.09 -25.95 27.19
C ASP A 373 2.81 -24.88 28.25
N LYS A 374 3.59 -23.80 28.27
CA LYS A 374 3.37 -22.74 29.25
C LYS A 374 2.04 -21.99 29.08
N ILE A 375 1.61 -21.69 27.86
CA ILE A 375 0.38 -20.90 27.61
C ILE A 375 -0.90 -21.74 27.48
N PHE A 376 -0.77 -23.07 27.36
CA PHE A 376 -1.92 -23.96 27.14
C PHE A 376 -2.04 -25.10 28.16
N ARG A 377 -0.96 -25.48 28.85
CA ARG A 377 -1.03 -26.47 29.93
C ARG A 377 -1.16 -25.73 31.26
N MET A 378 -2.29 -25.91 31.92
CA MET A 378 -2.40 -25.57 33.34
C MET A 378 -1.44 -26.47 34.10
N SER A 379 -0.46 -25.87 34.78
CA SER A 379 0.53 -26.64 35.53
C SER A 379 -0.09 -27.31 36.75
N GLY A 380 -1.20 -26.74 37.26
CA GLY A 380 -1.85 -27.17 38.49
C GLY A 380 -0.98 -26.96 39.73
N HIS A 381 0.17 -26.29 39.58
CA HIS A 381 1.10 -26.06 40.67
C HIS A 381 0.52 -25.01 41.62
N PRO A 382 0.62 -25.15 42.95
CA PRO A 382 0.09 -24.18 43.90
C PRO A 382 0.72 -22.77 43.80
N SER A 383 1.79 -22.61 43.02
CA SER A 383 2.40 -21.30 42.70
C SER A 383 1.83 -20.63 41.46
N GLU A 384 0.96 -21.29 40.70
CA GLU A 384 0.33 -20.71 39.51
C GLU A 384 -0.69 -19.65 39.96
N SER A 385 -0.55 -18.42 39.46
CA SER A 385 -1.46 -17.34 39.86
C SER A 385 -2.85 -17.58 39.28
N GLU A 386 -3.90 -17.15 39.99
CA GLU A 386 -5.26 -17.25 39.48
C GLU A 386 -5.43 -16.46 38.17
N THR A 387 -4.69 -15.35 38.02
CA THR A 387 -4.64 -14.58 36.78
C THR A 387 -4.08 -15.40 35.61
N ASP A 388 -3.04 -16.21 35.83
CA ASP A 388 -2.48 -17.08 34.79
C ASP A 388 -3.52 -18.12 34.35
N ARG A 389 -4.19 -18.77 35.31
CA ARG A 389 -5.24 -19.76 35.02
C ARG A 389 -6.39 -19.18 34.19
N ILE A 390 -6.88 -18.00 34.57
CA ILE A 390 -7.95 -17.30 33.84
C ILE A 390 -7.50 -17.00 32.41
N GLN A 391 -6.27 -16.51 32.21
CA GLN A 391 -5.77 -16.14 30.89
C GLN A 391 -5.49 -17.35 29.99
N VAL A 392 -4.97 -18.45 30.53
CA VAL A 392 -4.80 -19.72 29.80
C VAL A 392 -6.16 -20.24 29.33
N ARG A 393 -7.16 -20.28 30.22
CA ARG A 393 -8.53 -20.69 29.86
C ARG A 393 -9.15 -19.77 28.82
N SER A 394 -9.01 -18.47 28.98
CA SER A 394 -9.54 -17.48 28.02
C SER A 394 -8.91 -17.64 26.63
N LEU A 395 -7.60 -17.89 26.56
CA LEU A 395 -6.90 -18.11 25.29
C LEU A 395 -7.34 -19.42 24.63
N LEU A 396 -7.38 -20.52 25.39
CA LEU A 396 -7.85 -21.83 24.91
C LEU A 396 -9.28 -21.75 24.37
N TYR A 397 -10.19 -21.16 25.15
CA TYR A 397 -11.59 -20.97 24.75
C TYR A 397 -11.68 -20.14 23.46
N SER A 398 -10.94 -19.03 23.38
CA SER A 398 -10.95 -18.15 22.21
C SER A 398 -10.42 -18.85 20.95
N LEU A 399 -9.37 -19.66 21.09
CA LEU A 399 -8.83 -20.47 19.98
C LEU A 399 -9.78 -21.59 19.56
N ALA A 400 -10.33 -22.35 20.52
CA ALA A 400 -11.29 -23.41 20.23
C ALA A 400 -12.54 -22.87 19.54
N TRP A 401 -13.07 -21.73 20.02
CA TRP A 401 -14.19 -21.03 19.41
C TRP A 401 -13.84 -20.54 17.99
N LEU A 402 -12.67 -19.93 17.81
CA LEU A 402 -12.21 -19.46 16.49
C LEU A 402 -12.12 -20.61 15.48
N LEU A 403 -11.54 -21.75 15.88
CA LEU A 403 -11.43 -22.93 15.02
C LEU A 403 -12.79 -23.50 14.65
N ARG A 404 -13.72 -23.59 15.60
CA ARG A 404 -15.11 -24.01 15.33
C ARG A 404 -15.84 -23.07 14.40
N LEU A 405 -15.68 -21.76 14.59
CA LEU A 405 -16.33 -20.76 13.77
C LEU A 405 -16.00 -20.97 12.28
N TYR A 406 -14.73 -21.25 11.96
CA TYR A 406 -14.35 -21.54 10.57
C TYR A 406 -14.82 -22.91 10.08
N ALA A 407 -14.81 -23.93 10.94
CA ALA A 407 -15.31 -25.26 10.57
C ALA A 407 -16.82 -25.27 10.30
N ASP A 408 -17.60 -24.60 11.16
CA ASP A 408 -19.06 -24.71 11.20
C ASP A 408 -19.76 -23.61 10.40
N VAL A 409 -19.21 -22.38 10.40
CA VAL A 409 -19.89 -21.19 9.83
C VAL A 409 -19.24 -20.70 8.54
N PHE A 410 -17.92 -20.88 8.38
CA PHE A 410 -17.18 -20.43 7.20
C PHE A 410 -16.35 -21.54 6.52
N PRO A 411 -16.96 -22.70 6.17
CA PRO A 411 -16.23 -23.83 5.59
C PRO A 411 -15.59 -23.51 4.23
N ASP A 412 -16.12 -22.52 3.52
CA ASP A 412 -15.64 -22.07 2.20
C ASP A 412 -14.46 -21.08 2.27
N ASP A 413 -14.02 -20.67 3.47
CA ASP A 413 -12.87 -19.78 3.66
C ASP A 413 -11.62 -20.57 4.09
N PRO A 414 -10.80 -21.07 3.13
CA PRO A 414 -9.57 -21.76 3.45
C PRO A 414 -8.42 -20.81 3.82
N PHE A 415 -8.57 -19.50 3.63
CA PHE A 415 -7.47 -18.53 3.71
C PHE A 415 -7.33 -17.94 5.12
N THR A 416 -8.44 -17.62 5.77
CA THR A 416 -8.39 -16.98 7.09
C THR A 416 -7.83 -17.91 8.18
N PRO A 417 -8.24 -19.19 8.30
CA PRO A 417 -7.62 -20.12 9.26
C PRO A 417 -6.12 -20.28 9.03
N LEU A 418 -5.71 -20.32 7.75
CA LEU A 418 -4.31 -20.40 7.37
C LEU A 418 -3.54 -19.15 7.80
N THR A 419 -4.12 -17.96 7.63
CA THR A 419 -3.51 -16.69 8.06
C THR A 419 -3.33 -16.64 9.57
N HIS A 420 -4.35 -17.07 10.34
CA HIS A 420 -4.25 -17.17 11.81
C HIS A 420 -3.16 -18.16 12.23
N LEU A 421 -3.04 -19.29 11.53
CA LEU A 421 -1.99 -20.26 11.80
C LEU A 421 -0.59 -19.69 11.50
N GLN A 422 -0.42 -18.98 10.39
CA GLN A 422 0.84 -18.31 10.06
C GLN A 422 1.23 -17.27 11.12
N ASN A 423 0.26 -16.44 11.55
CA ASN A 423 0.45 -15.50 12.65
C ASN A 423 0.84 -16.23 13.93
N PHE A 424 0.10 -17.29 14.29
CA PHE A 424 0.35 -18.09 15.48
C PHE A 424 1.78 -18.66 15.53
N LEU A 425 2.30 -19.15 14.40
CA LEU A 425 3.67 -19.64 14.28
C LEU A 425 4.72 -18.52 14.33
N ALA A 426 4.38 -17.32 13.86
CA ALA A 426 5.28 -16.17 13.87
C ALA A 426 5.35 -15.46 15.23
N ILE A 427 4.33 -15.58 16.08
CA ILE A 427 4.27 -14.90 17.39
C ILE A 427 5.51 -15.20 18.24
N PRO A 428 5.94 -16.47 18.48
CA PRO A 428 7.16 -16.76 19.24
C PRO A 428 8.41 -16.04 18.75
N LEU A 429 8.53 -15.83 17.44
CA LEU A 429 9.69 -15.20 16.81
C LEU A 429 9.75 -13.69 17.13
N GLN A 430 8.61 -13.00 17.02
CA GLN A 430 8.51 -11.59 17.39
C GLN A 430 8.57 -11.40 18.91
N PHE A 431 7.84 -12.26 19.63
CA PHE A 431 7.64 -12.17 21.07
C PHE A 431 8.91 -12.43 21.87
N SER A 432 9.79 -13.32 21.40
CA SER A 432 11.06 -13.63 22.08
C SER A 432 11.83 -12.35 22.44
N THR A 433 12.01 -11.45 21.47
CA THR A 433 12.72 -10.16 21.67
C THR A 433 12.02 -9.28 22.70
N VAL A 434 10.68 -9.20 22.66
CA VAL A 434 9.87 -8.45 23.63
C VAL A 434 10.03 -9.01 25.04
N CYS A 435 9.99 -10.34 25.18
CA CYS A 435 10.20 -11.03 26.45
C CYS A 435 11.58 -10.78 27.04
N SER A 436 12.64 -10.82 26.22
CA SER A 436 13.98 -10.52 26.74
C SER A 436 14.12 -9.09 27.20
N GLN A 437 13.51 -8.14 26.50
CA GLN A 437 13.48 -6.74 26.97
C GLN A 437 12.74 -6.64 28.30
N PHE A 438 11.54 -7.23 28.39
CA PHE A 438 10.75 -7.27 29.62
C PHE A 438 11.54 -7.90 30.78
N ALA A 439 12.17 -9.06 30.54
CA ALA A 439 13.00 -9.74 31.53
C ALA A 439 14.17 -8.86 31.94
N ASN A 440 14.86 -8.21 31.00
CA ASN A 440 15.97 -7.31 31.31
C ASN A 440 15.54 -6.10 32.17
N TYR A 441 14.28 -5.63 32.07
CA TYR A 441 13.74 -4.57 32.94
C TYR A 441 13.33 -5.07 34.33
N THR A 442 12.82 -6.28 34.42
CA THR A 442 12.18 -6.81 35.64
C THR A 442 13.12 -7.63 36.50
N VAL A 443 14.22 -8.15 35.94
CA VAL A 443 15.17 -9.03 36.63
C VAL A 443 16.04 -8.31 37.66
N GLY A 444 16.02 -6.97 37.71
CA GLY A 444 16.73 -6.20 38.72
C GLY A 444 16.46 -6.62 40.18
N GLU A 445 15.38 -7.37 40.42
CA GLU A 445 14.95 -7.81 41.75
C GLU A 445 15.09 -9.33 42.00
N ASN A 446 15.42 -10.15 41.00
CA ASN A 446 15.43 -11.61 41.16
C ASN A 446 16.86 -12.17 41.34
N PRO A 447 17.23 -12.69 42.53
CA PRO A 447 18.57 -13.22 42.78
C PRO A 447 18.93 -14.46 41.94
N LEU A 448 17.96 -15.12 41.30
CA LEU A 448 18.21 -16.27 40.42
C LEU A 448 18.88 -15.90 39.09
N PHE A 449 18.79 -14.63 38.67
CA PHE A 449 19.32 -14.18 37.38
C PHE A 449 20.25 -12.99 37.58
N PRO A 450 21.55 -13.12 37.29
CA PRO A 450 22.46 -11.98 37.37
C PRO A 450 22.04 -10.88 36.37
N VAL A 451 22.32 -9.62 36.71
CA VAL A 451 22.16 -8.48 35.79
C VAL A 451 22.86 -8.81 34.47
N GLY A 452 22.15 -8.69 33.35
CA GLY A 452 22.66 -9.05 32.02
C GLY A 452 22.40 -10.49 31.57
N ALA A 453 21.71 -11.33 32.36
CA ALA A 453 21.33 -12.69 31.93
C ALA A 453 20.53 -12.71 30.62
N PHE A 454 19.78 -11.63 30.36
CA PHE A 454 18.97 -11.40 29.15
C PHE A 454 19.50 -10.22 28.34
N ALA A 455 20.82 -10.06 28.28
CA ALA A 455 21.46 -9.01 27.48
C ALA A 455 21.05 -9.13 26.00
N MET A 456 20.79 -7.97 25.38
CA MET A 456 20.55 -7.91 23.93
C MET A 456 21.79 -8.42 23.19
N SER A 457 21.57 -9.23 22.17
CA SER A 457 22.67 -9.78 21.37
C SER A 457 23.47 -8.66 20.68
N GLY A 458 24.79 -8.83 20.61
CA GLY A 458 25.69 -7.84 20.02
C GLY A 458 25.45 -7.60 18.53
N ASP A 459 24.82 -8.54 17.83
CA ASP A 459 24.43 -8.41 16.42
C ASP A 459 23.21 -7.51 16.20
N MET A 460 22.45 -7.20 17.26
CA MET A 460 21.37 -6.21 17.23
C MET A 460 21.90 -4.78 17.35
N LEU A 461 23.18 -4.61 17.72
CA LEU A 461 23.80 -3.30 17.83
C LEU A 461 23.95 -2.69 16.44
N THR A 462 23.26 -1.58 16.23
CA THR A 462 23.28 -0.87 14.97
C THR A 462 23.05 0.64 15.17
N THR A 463 22.82 1.38 14.09
CA THR A 463 22.57 2.81 14.08
C THR A 463 21.16 3.12 13.60
N ALA A 464 20.47 4.00 14.32
CA ALA A 464 19.25 4.64 13.85
C ALA A 464 19.56 6.09 13.45
N GLU A 465 19.00 6.55 12.33
CA GLU A 465 19.14 7.91 11.83
C GLU A 465 17.81 8.42 11.24
N THR A 466 17.69 9.73 11.05
CA THR A 466 16.51 10.39 10.45
C THR A 466 16.56 10.42 8.93
#